data_AF-A0A7J4QC87-F1
#
_entry.id   AF-A0A7J4QC87-F1
#
_cell.length_a   1.000
_cell.length_b   1.000
_cell.length_c   1.000
_cell.angle_alpha   90.00
_cell.angle_beta   90.00
_cell.angle_gamma   90.00
#
_symmetry.space_group_name_H-M   'P 1'
#
loop_
_entity.id
_entity.type
_entity.pdbx_description
1 polymer ?
#
loop_
_entity_poly.entity_id
_entity_poly.type
_entity_poly.pdbx_seq_one_letter_code
_entity_poly.pdbx_strand_id
1 'polypeptide(L)'
;MKSPFIDKVISLIMITKHQIAPEELDQQYLIDIDLSILGKSQREFEEYEKNIREEYSWVPEEQFRAGRQVVLQRFLERDSIYSTDFFRKKYENQAIRNIE
;
A
#
# COMPACT_ATOMS: atom_id res chain seq x y z
N MET A 1 -28.05 -11.11 -15.53
CA MET A 1 -26.96 -10.23 -16.01
C MET A 1 -26.38 -9.55 -14.78
N LYS A 2 -25.08 -9.71 -14.47
CA LYS A 2 -24.49 -9.04 -13.31
C LYS A 2 -24.48 -7.52 -13.57
N SER A 3 -24.64 -6.74 -12.50
CA SER A 3 -24.67 -5.28 -12.60
C SER A 3 -23.27 -4.77 -12.97
N PRO A 4 -23.12 -3.95 -14.04
CA PRO A 4 -21.83 -3.37 -14.42
C PRO A 4 -21.15 -2.60 -13.28
N PHE A 5 -21.95 -2.02 -12.38
CA PHE A 5 -21.45 -1.37 -11.18
C PHE A 5 -20.81 -2.35 -10.20
N ILE A 6 -21.45 -3.50 -9.95
CA ILE A 6 -20.91 -4.54 -9.06
C ILE A 6 -19.60 -5.09 -9.62
N ASP A 7 -19.55 -5.36 -10.92
CA ASP A 7 -18.32 -5.87 -11.55
C ASP A 7 -17.18 -4.84 -11.47
N LYS A 8 -17.46 -3.54 -11.65
CA LYS A 8 -16.48 -2.47 -11.43
C LYS A 8 -16.00 -2.42 -9.98
N VAL A 9 -16.89 -2.49 -8.99
CA VAL A 9 -16.52 -2.49 -7.57
C VAL A 9 -15.66 -3.70 -7.22
N ILE A 10 -16.01 -4.90 -7.72
CA ILE A 10 -15.19 -6.10 -7.54
C ILE A 10 -13.80 -5.90 -8.14
N SER A 11 -13.71 -5.35 -9.35
CA SER A 11 -12.41 -5.09 -9.99
C SER A 11 -11.54 -4.14 -9.18
N LEU A 12 -12.15 -3.11 -8.58
CA LEU A 12 -11.49 -2.15 -7.70
C LEU A 12 -11.03 -2.82 -6.39
N ILE A 13 -11.85 -3.65 -5.75
CA ILE A 13 -11.43 -4.40 -4.55
C ILE A 13 -10.24 -5.31 -4.88
N MET A 14 -10.25 -5.96 -6.04
CA MET A 14 -9.21 -6.91 -6.39
C MET A 14 -7.86 -6.25 -6.71
N ILE A 15 -7.84 -5.00 -7.16
CA ILE A 15 -6.58 -4.30 -7.47
C ILE A 15 -5.76 -3.98 -6.22
N THR A 16 -6.39 -3.88 -5.04
CA THR A 16 -5.69 -3.63 -3.76
C THR A 16 -4.85 -4.80 -3.29
N LYS A 17 -4.88 -5.95 -3.99
CA LYS A 17 -3.91 -7.02 -3.79
C LYS A 17 -2.51 -6.68 -4.33
N HIS A 18 -2.35 -5.57 -5.05
CA HIS A 18 -1.09 -5.08 -5.60
C HIS A 18 -0.36 -6.08 -6.52
N GLN A 19 -1.10 -6.99 -7.16
CA GLN A 19 -0.55 -8.02 -8.05
C GLN A 19 -0.42 -7.56 -9.51
N ILE A 20 -1.24 -6.59 -9.92
CA ILE A 20 -1.32 -6.06 -11.27
C ILE A 20 -1.23 -4.54 -11.17
N ALA A 21 -0.51 -3.91 -12.11
CA ALA A 21 -0.43 -2.46 -12.17
C ALA A 21 -1.80 -1.85 -12.51
N PRO A 22 -2.19 -0.73 -11.88
CA PRO A 22 -3.44 -0.06 -12.19
C PRO A 22 -3.37 0.60 -13.57
N GLU A 23 -4.32 0.28 -14.45
CA GLU A 23 -4.41 0.90 -15.78
C GLU A 23 -5.38 2.09 -15.75
N GLU A 24 -6.51 1.92 -15.08
CA GLU A 24 -7.57 2.92 -15.00
C GLU A 24 -7.33 3.94 -13.88
N LEU A 25 -7.75 5.18 -14.08
CA LEU A 25 -7.54 6.26 -13.11
C LEU A 25 -8.16 5.95 -11.74
N ASP A 26 -9.36 5.35 -11.69
CA ASP A 26 -9.99 4.92 -10.43
C ASP A 26 -9.14 3.88 -9.69
N GLN A 27 -8.48 2.98 -10.40
CA GLN A 27 -7.60 1.97 -9.80
C GLN A 27 -6.34 2.62 -9.25
N GLN A 28 -5.76 3.57 -9.99
CA GLN A 28 -4.60 4.33 -9.55
C GLN A 28 -4.90 5.08 -8.25
N TYR A 29 -6.02 5.80 -8.21
CA TYR A 29 -6.45 6.48 -6.98
C TYR A 29 -6.71 5.51 -5.83
N LEU A 30 -7.34 4.37 -6.09
CA LEU A 30 -7.64 3.40 -5.04
C LEU A 30 -6.36 2.81 -4.42
N ILE A 31 -5.37 2.45 -5.24
CA ILE A 31 -4.07 1.97 -4.78
C ILE A 31 -3.34 3.07 -4.00
N ASP A 32 -3.35 4.30 -4.51
CA ASP A 32 -2.71 5.42 -3.81
C ASP A 32 -3.35 5.70 -2.44
N ILE A 33 -4.67 5.58 -2.34
CA ILE A 33 -5.41 5.69 -1.07
C ILE A 33 -4.99 4.57 -0.11
N ASP A 34 -4.95 3.33 -0.59
CA ASP A 34 -4.55 2.15 0.20
C ASP A 34 -3.12 2.29 0.74
N LEU A 35 -2.18 2.78 -0.10
CA LEU A 35 -0.79 3.01 0.25
C LEU A 35 -0.54 4.34 0.98
N SER A 36 -1.57 5.15 1.22
CA SER A 36 -1.41 6.50 1.78
C SER A 36 -0.84 6.52 3.19
N ILE A 37 -0.95 5.41 3.92
CA ILE A 37 -0.36 5.24 5.26
C ILE A 37 1.17 5.34 5.21
N LEU A 38 1.80 4.89 4.12
CA LEU A 38 3.25 4.92 3.98
C LEU A 38 3.76 6.36 4.04
N GLY A 39 3.06 7.32 3.45
CA GLY A 39 3.47 8.73 3.43
C GLY A 39 2.97 9.57 4.60
N LYS A 40 2.40 8.98 5.65
CA LYS A 40 1.97 9.71 6.85
C LYS A 40 3.16 10.17 7.68
N SER A 41 2.90 10.95 8.73
CA SER A 41 3.97 11.33 9.66
C SER A 41 4.62 10.07 10.23
N GLN A 42 5.91 10.15 10.57
CA GLN A 42 6.66 9.03 11.14
C GLN A 42 5.92 8.39 12.33
N ARG A 43 5.35 9.22 13.22
CA ARG A 43 4.56 8.75 14.37
C ARG A 43 3.33 7.94 13.96
N GLU A 44 2.58 8.39 12.95
CA GLU A 44 1.41 7.65 12.46
C GLU A 44 1.83 6.32 11.81
N PHE A 45 2.95 6.31 11.09
CA PHE A 45 3.49 5.10 10.47
C PHE A 45 4.03 4.10 11.50
N GLU A 46 4.74 4.55 12.54
CA GLU A 46 5.21 3.70 13.64
C GLU A 46 4.06 3.03 14.39
N GLU A 47 2.99 3.78 14.67
CA GLU A 47 1.79 3.21 15.30
C GLU A 47 1.11 2.18 14.39
N TYR A 48 1.07 2.44 13.08
CA TYR A 48 0.60 1.48 12.10
C TYR A 48 1.45 0.20 12.08
N GLU A 49 2.79 0.31 12.05
CA GLU A 49 3.68 -0.86 12.10
C GLU A 49 3.48 -1.67 13.39
N LYS A 50 3.28 -1.00 14.53
CA LYS A 50 2.98 -1.67 15.79
C LYS A 50 1.67 -2.45 15.71
N ASN A 51 0.61 -1.86 15.18
CA ASN A 51 -0.68 -2.54 14.99
C ASN A 51 -0.55 -3.75 14.05
N ILE A 52 0.21 -3.63 12.96
CA ILE A 52 0.51 -4.76 12.07
C ILE A 52 1.29 -5.84 12.84
N ARG A 53 2.26 -5.48 13.68
CA ARG A 53 2.99 -6.46 14.50
C ARG A 53 2.06 -7.20 15.48
N GLU A 54 1.10 -6.50 16.08
CA GLU A 54 0.10 -7.09 16.98
C GLU A 54 -0.85 -8.05 16.26
N GLU A 55 -1.33 -7.68 15.07
CA GLU A 55 -2.19 -8.54 14.21
C GLU A 55 -1.49 -9.86 13.84
N TYR A 56 -0.19 -9.79 13.56
CA TYR A 56 0.65 -10.95 13.23
C TYR A 56 1.45 -11.47 14.42
N SER A 57 0.98 -11.24 15.66
CA SER A 57 1.65 -11.69 16.88
C SER A 57 1.87 -13.22 16.94
N TRP A 58 1.04 -13.98 16.24
CA TRP A 58 1.15 -15.44 16.09
C TRP A 58 2.29 -15.88 15.14
N VAL A 59 2.82 -14.98 14.30
CA VAL A 59 3.98 -15.24 13.43
C VAL A 59 5.28 -15.04 14.23
N PRO A 60 6.23 -15.97 14.17
CA PRO A 60 7.56 -15.79 14.78
C PRO A 60 8.23 -14.50 14.31
N GLU A 61 8.88 -13.79 15.23
CA GLU A 61 9.39 -12.44 14.97
C GLU A 61 10.33 -12.36 13.75
N GLU A 62 11.24 -13.32 13.61
CA GLU A 62 12.18 -13.38 12.48
C GLU A 62 11.45 -13.51 11.14
N GLN A 63 10.44 -14.39 11.08
CA GLN A 63 9.64 -14.61 9.86
C GLN A 63 8.79 -13.37 9.53
N PHE A 64 8.22 -12.73 10.55
CA PHE A 64 7.47 -11.49 10.37
C PHE A 64 8.36 -10.39 9.82
N ARG A 65 9.53 -10.15 10.43
CA ARG A 65 10.47 -9.11 9.98
C ARG A 65 10.91 -9.34 8.54
N ALA A 66 11.30 -10.57 8.20
CA ALA A 66 11.68 -10.93 6.83
C ALA A 66 10.53 -10.71 5.84
N GLY A 67 9.32 -11.18 6.17
CA GLY A 67 8.13 -10.99 5.34
C GLY A 67 7.75 -9.52 5.17
N ARG A 68 7.79 -8.74 6.26
CA ARG A 68 7.47 -7.31 6.24
C ARG A 68 8.47 -6.54 5.39
N GLN A 69 9.77 -6.82 5.53
CA GLN A 69 10.82 -6.22 4.70
C GLN A 69 10.59 -6.50 3.22
N VAL A 70 10.28 -7.75 2.84
CA VAL A 70 10.00 -8.09 1.43
C VAL A 70 8.78 -7.31 0.89
N VAL A 71 7.74 -7.13 1.71
CA VAL A 71 6.57 -6.34 1.30
C VAL A 71 6.93 -4.88 1.08
N LEU A 72 7.66 -4.25 2.00
CA LEU A 72 8.03 -2.83 1.90
C LEU A 72 9.01 -2.59 0.74
N GLN A 73 9.99 -3.47 0.57
CA GLN A 73 10.98 -3.38 -0.51
C GLN A 73 10.33 -3.39 -1.90
N ARG A 74 9.26 -4.17 -2.10
CA ARG A 74 8.52 -4.20 -3.38
C ARG A 74 7.91 -2.86 -3.77
N PHE A 75 7.63 -1.98 -2.80
CA PHE A 75 7.16 -0.63 -3.10
C PHE A 75 8.32 0.30 -3.49
N LEU A 76 9.48 0.15 -2.83
CA LEU A 76 10.71 0.88 -3.15
C LEU A 76 11.30 0.50 -4.53
N GLU A 77 11.03 -0.71 -5.01
CA GLU A 77 11.47 -1.19 -6.34
C GLU A 77 10.65 -0.63 -7.51
N ARG A 78 9.54 0.06 -7.24
CA ARG A 78 8.71 0.71 -8.28
C ARG A 78 9.36 2.03 -8.72
N ASP A 79 9.09 2.46 -9.96
CA ASP A 79 9.49 3.79 -10.44
C ASP A 79 8.94 4.92 -9.55
N SER A 80 7.78 4.69 -8.92
CA SER A 80 7.16 5.54 -7.90
C SER A 80 6.25 4.70 -7.00
N ILE A 81 6.21 5.00 -5.71
CA ILE A 81 5.30 4.36 -4.74
C ILE A 81 3.85 4.71 -5.10
N TYR A 82 3.59 5.98 -5.41
CA TYR A 82 2.26 6.47 -5.79
C TYR A 82 2.14 6.68 -7.29
N SER A 83 0.97 6.35 -7.85
CA SER A 83 0.70 6.44 -9.30
C SER A 83 0.30 7.84 -9.73
N THR A 84 -0.50 8.55 -8.93
CA THR A 84 -1.04 9.86 -9.29
C THR A 84 -0.14 11.01 -8.82
N ASP A 85 -0.09 12.08 -9.62
CA ASP A 85 0.71 13.27 -9.30
C ASP A 85 0.35 13.91 -7.95
N PHE A 86 -0.93 13.83 -7.56
CA PHE A 86 -1.39 14.36 -6.27
C PHE A 86 -0.71 13.62 -5.11
N PHE A 87 -0.74 12.28 -5.11
CA PHE A 87 -0.14 11.48 -4.04
C PHE A 87 1.38 11.52 -4.08
N ARG A 88 2.00 11.48 -5.27
CA ARG A 88 3.46 11.64 -5.43
C ARG A 88 3.96 12.92 -4.77
N LYS A 89 3.37 14.06 -5.14
CA LYS A 89 3.79 15.37 -4.59
C LYS A 89 3.57 15.48 -3.09
N LYS A 90 2.53 14.81 -2.57
CA LYS A 90 2.12 14.94 -1.18
C LYS A 90 2.84 13.96 -0.24
N TYR A 91 3.18 12.76 -0.71
CA TYR A 91 3.49 11.63 0.14
C TYR A 91 4.77 10.87 -0.22
N GLU A 92 5.26 10.92 -1.46
CA GLU A 92 6.37 10.07 -1.95
C GLU A 92 7.61 10.16 -1.05
N ASN A 93 8.12 11.38 -0.82
CA ASN A 93 9.33 11.59 -0.04
C ASN A 93 9.19 11.14 1.42
N GLN A 94 7.99 11.25 2.00
CA GLN A 94 7.75 10.77 3.36
C GLN A 94 7.60 9.25 3.39
N ALA A 95 6.98 8.67 2.37
CA ALA A 95 6.83 7.22 2.24
C ALA A 95 8.18 6.53 2.16
N ILE A 96 9.08 7.04 1.31
CA ILE A 96 10.47 6.56 1.21
C ILE A 96 11.15 6.58 2.58
N ARG A 97 11.14 7.72 3.29
CA ARG A 97 11.73 7.84 4.64
C ARG A 97 11.15 6.89 5.67
N ASN A 98 9.88 6.51 5.53
CA ASN A 98 9.21 5.65 6.49
C ASN A 98 9.54 4.16 6.24
N ILE A 99 9.84 3.76 4.99
CA ILE A 99 9.96 2.34 4.61
C ILE A 99 11.36 1.91 4.18
N GLU A 100 12.31 2.85 4.04
CA GLU A 100 13.76 2.58 3.94
C GLU A 100 14.36 2.12 5.28
#